data_AF-A0A955LP25-F1
#
_entry.id   AF-A0A955LP25-F1
#
_cell.length_a   1.000
_cell.length_b   1.000
_cell.length_c   1.000
_cell.angle_alpha   90.00
_cell.angle_beta   90.00
_cell.angle_gamma   90.00
#
_symmetry.space_group_name_H-M   'P 1'
#
loop_
_entity.id
_entity.type
_entity.pdbx_description
1 polymer ?
#
loop_
_entity_poly.entity_id
_entity_poly.type
_entity_poly.pdbx_seq_one_letter_code
_entity_poly.pdbx_strand_id
1 'polypeptide(L)'
;MTAILMAGLLVSGSAEAAKRYDVKSGYIKYETSQGTEELYWDNYGDQEARYTDSTVTVFGMTQSNQSVNIIDGRWAYNFEKGSSKASKIDYEQMMKQMSGSKSQQPREFTEQMLDAFGGEKIGTEKILGRKATIYKLNNIGDYRVWVYKGLALKAEMQMMGFSYEMQAVEFKENANIDQAKLRLPSGMEIAEVDPSDMPSAEEIQQARETMKNLQNDPEMAEAMRQFKEMQNDPEAMKAMRQMQDFTGSPEYKEAMKAAAGSQQVQNAAGNEMPGEDLVEEVGGIIKDETGNAVKSTIRDTTRDVIGGGLRSIFGN
;
A
#
# COMPACT_ATOMS: atom_id res chain seq x y z
N MET A 1 -0.19 4.38 0.63
CA MET A 1 0.31 4.11 -0.74
C MET A 1 1.05 2.77 -0.85
N THR A 2 0.83 1.84 0.09
CA THR A 2 1.71 0.66 0.28
C THR A 2 1.06 -0.68 -0.10
N ALA A 3 -0.23 -0.68 -0.49
CA ALA A 3 -0.99 -1.90 -0.73
C ALA A 3 -0.81 -2.51 -2.14
N ILE A 4 -0.32 -1.74 -3.11
CA ILE A 4 -0.14 -2.21 -4.51
C ILE A 4 1.22 -2.92 -4.71
N LEU A 5 2.08 -2.93 -3.68
CA LEU A 5 3.32 -3.71 -3.69
C LEU A 5 3.08 -5.22 -3.46
N MET A 6 1.94 -5.62 -2.90
CA MET A 6 1.72 -7.02 -2.51
C MET A 6 1.25 -7.95 -3.63
N ALA A 7 0.81 -7.42 -4.79
CA ALA A 7 0.41 -8.25 -5.92
C ALA A 7 1.57 -8.68 -6.84
N GLY A 8 2.75 -8.07 -6.71
CA GLY A 8 3.93 -8.33 -7.56
C GLY A 8 5.10 -9.04 -6.88
N LEU A 9 5.08 -9.23 -5.55
CA LEU A 9 6.12 -10.00 -4.84
C LEU A 9 5.79 -11.50 -4.89
N LEU A 10 6.01 -12.13 -6.04
CA LEU A 10 6.46 -13.53 -6.02
C LEU A 10 7.97 -13.50 -5.78
N VAL A 11 8.24 -13.69 -4.50
CA VAL A 11 9.51 -13.56 -3.80
C VAL A 11 10.53 -14.61 -4.27
N SER A 12 11.80 -14.23 -4.36
CA SER A 12 12.91 -15.19 -4.49
C SER A 12 14.05 -14.79 -3.56
N GLY A 13 14.56 -15.69 -2.72
CA GLY A 13 15.75 -15.45 -1.90
C GLY A 13 17.04 -15.82 -2.62
N SER A 14 18.17 -15.23 -2.24
CA SER A 14 19.51 -15.60 -2.73
C SER A 14 20.45 -16.02 -1.60
N ALA A 15 21.34 -16.99 -1.86
CA ALA A 15 22.77 -16.98 -1.51
C ALA A 15 23.49 -18.28 -1.96
N GLU A 16 23.40 -18.63 -3.25
CA GLU A 16 24.35 -19.43 -4.07
C GLU A 16 23.67 -19.63 -5.42
N ALA A 17 24.05 -18.86 -6.47
CA ALA A 17 23.47 -18.86 -7.83
C ALA A 17 22.08 -19.53 -7.92
N ALA A 18 21.14 -18.93 -7.20
CA ALA A 18 19.96 -19.61 -6.75
C ALA A 18 18.97 -19.67 -7.89
N LYS A 19 18.82 -20.84 -8.52
CA LYS A 19 17.85 -21.02 -9.61
C LYS A 19 16.45 -20.76 -9.04
N ARG A 20 15.88 -19.58 -9.32
CA ARG A 20 14.52 -19.17 -8.93
C ARG A 20 13.49 -20.00 -9.68
N TYR A 21 13.81 -20.36 -10.92
CA TYR A 21 12.94 -21.12 -11.80
C TYR A 21 13.65 -22.37 -12.30
N ASP A 22 12.90 -23.43 -12.62
CA ASP A 22 13.44 -24.60 -13.33
C ASP A 22 13.58 -24.34 -14.84
N VAL A 23 13.25 -23.14 -15.31
CA VAL A 23 13.38 -22.68 -16.70
C VAL A 23 14.47 -21.63 -16.79
N LYS A 24 15.48 -21.84 -17.65
CA LYS A 24 16.66 -20.97 -17.72
C LYS A 24 16.32 -19.53 -18.11
N SER A 25 15.53 -19.35 -19.16
CA SER A 25 15.13 -18.03 -19.64
C SER A 25 13.71 -18.08 -20.15
N GLY A 26 13.06 -16.92 -20.28
CA GLY A 26 11.75 -16.88 -20.86
C GLY A 26 11.02 -15.57 -20.70
N TYR A 27 9.76 -15.62 -21.11
CA TYR A 27 8.83 -14.51 -21.06
C TYR A 27 7.45 -15.03 -20.67
N ILE A 28 6.79 -14.30 -19.78
CA ILE A 28 5.37 -14.50 -19.46
C ILE A 28 4.67 -13.15 -19.55
N LYS A 29 3.50 -13.15 -20.17
CA LYS A 29 2.55 -12.05 -20.11
C LYS A 29 1.36 -12.45 -19.25
N TYR A 30 0.97 -11.57 -18.35
CA TYR A 30 -0.20 -11.71 -17.51
C TYR A 30 -1.25 -10.65 -17.84
N GLU A 31 -2.49 -11.06 -17.79
CA GLU A 31 -3.63 -10.17 -17.58
C GLU A 31 -4.02 -10.26 -16.11
N THR A 32 -4.33 -9.11 -15.52
CA THR A 32 -4.79 -8.99 -14.14
C THR A 32 -6.11 -8.24 -14.10
N SER A 33 -6.85 -8.37 -13.00
CA SER A 33 -8.06 -7.58 -12.77
C SER A 33 -7.80 -6.06 -12.75
N GLN A 34 -6.54 -5.63 -12.67
CA GLN A 34 -6.12 -4.23 -12.55
C GLN A 34 -5.28 -3.74 -13.74
N GLY A 35 -5.01 -4.57 -14.75
CA GLY A 35 -4.13 -4.20 -15.88
C GLY A 35 -3.28 -5.36 -16.39
N THR A 36 -2.06 -5.08 -16.82
CA THR A 36 -1.17 -6.08 -17.43
C THR A 36 0.18 -6.12 -16.75
N GLU A 37 0.80 -7.30 -16.80
CA GLU A 37 2.16 -7.48 -16.32
C GLU A 37 2.97 -8.32 -17.30
N GLU A 38 4.24 -7.97 -17.48
CA GLU A 38 5.19 -8.73 -18.27
C GLU A 38 6.40 -9.11 -17.42
N LEU A 39 6.74 -10.39 -17.44
CA LEU A 39 7.89 -10.96 -16.76
C LEU A 39 8.88 -11.49 -17.79
N TYR A 40 10.10 -10.96 -17.74
CA TYR A 40 11.25 -11.44 -18.49
C TYR A 40 12.25 -12.02 -17.51
N TRP A 41 12.86 -13.16 -17.85
CA TRP A 41 13.94 -13.70 -17.04
C TRP A 41 15.02 -14.39 -17.87
N ASP A 42 16.20 -14.44 -17.29
CA ASP A 42 17.33 -15.22 -17.76
C ASP A 42 18.10 -15.79 -16.55
N ASN A 43 19.05 -16.68 -16.82
CA ASN A 43 19.89 -17.34 -15.83
C ASN A 43 19.09 -17.94 -14.65
N TYR A 44 18.01 -18.67 -14.98
CA TYR A 44 17.09 -19.29 -14.03
C TYR A 44 16.44 -18.29 -13.07
N GLY A 45 16.27 -17.05 -13.52
CA GLY A 45 15.68 -15.97 -12.75
C GLY A 45 16.72 -15.04 -12.14
N ASP A 46 18.00 -15.39 -12.03
CA ASP A 46 19.05 -14.52 -11.46
C ASP A 46 19.09 -13.11 -12.10
N GLN A 47 18.64 -13.02 -13.35
CA GLN A 47 18.26 -11.78 -14.00
C GLN A 47 16.77 -11.79 -14.32
N GLU A 48 16.04 -10.77 -13.87
CA GLU A 48 14.60 -10.66 -14.01
C GLU A 48 14.19 -9.20 -14.25
N ALA A 49 13.22 -8.98 -15.11
CA ALA A 49 12.54 -7.70 -15.22
C ALA A 49 11.02 -7.91 -15.26
N ARG A 50 10.32 -7.18 -14.39
CA ARG A 50 8.86 -7.14 -14.30
C ARG A 50 8.38 -5.76 -14.65
N TYR A 51 7.52 -5.68 -15.65
CA TYR A 51 6.86 -4.46 -16.09
C TYR A 51 5.40 -4.55 -15.72
N THR A 52 4.93 -3.65 -14.87
CA THR A 52 3.56 -3.64 -14.38
C THR A 52 2.88 -2.36 -14.83
N ASP A 53 1.82 -2.51 -15.62
CA ASP A 53 0.91 -1.43 -16.01
C ASP A 53 -0.43 -1.71 -15.34
N SER A 54 -0.73 -1.01 -14.25
CA SER A 54 -1.93 -1.25 -13.45
C SER A 54 -2.72 0.03 -13.19
N THR A 55 -4.02 -0.10 -13.01
CA THR A 55 -4.94 0.95 -12.60
C THR A 55 -5.77 0.38 -11.47
N VAL A 56 -5.57 0.94 -10.28
CA VAL A 56 -6.24 0.48 -9.07
C VAL A 56 -7.24 1.54 -8.65
N THR A 57 -8.50 1.13 -8.55
CA THR A 57 -9.57 1.98 -8.01
C THR A 57 -9.83 1.55 -6.57
N VAL A 58 -9.45 2.41 -5.62
CA VAL A 58 -9.71 2.18 -4.20
C VAL A 58 -10.60 3.31 -3.71
N PHE A 59 -11.77 2.97 -3.18
CA PHE A 59 -12.78 3.96 -2.73
C PHE A 59 -13.10 5.03 -3.80
N GLY A 60 -13.28 4.64 -5.07
CA GLY A 60 -13.62 5.58 -6.15
C GLY A 60 -12.44 6.43 -6.66
N MET A 61 -11.30 6.45 -5.95
CA MET A 61 -10.08 7.09 -6.42
C MET A 61 -9.29 6.13 -7.30
N THR A 62 -9.05 6.56 -8.54
CA THR A 62 -8.26 5.79 -9.50
C THR A 62 -6.80 6.22 -9.42
N GLN A 63 -5.89 5.26 -9.25
CA GLN A 63 -4.45 5.48 -9.35
C GLN A 63 -3.87 4.54 -10.41
N SER A 64 -3.21 5.12 -11.41
CA SER A 64 -2.41 4.37 -12.38
C SER A 64 -0.99 4.20 -11.86
N ASN A 65 -0.44 3.01 -12.00
CA ASN A 65 0.94 2.67 -11.68
C ASN A 65 1.59 1.98 -12.88
N GLN A 66 2.64 2.59 -13.42
CA GLN A 66 3.48 2.02 -14.45
C GLN A 66 4.87 1.83 -13.87
N SER A 67 5.14 0.64 -13.32
CA SER A 67 6.39 0.37 -12.60
C SER A 67 7.21 -0.70 -13.29
N VAL A 68 8.51 -0.61 -13.07
CA VAL A 68 9.50 -1.60 -13.49
C VAL A 68 10.28 -2.05 -12.27
N ASN A 69 10.35 -3.36 -12.07
CA ASN A 69 11.22 -3.99 -11.10
C ASN A 69 12.27 -4.80 -11.86
N ILE A 70 13.55 -4.55 -11.60
CA ILE A 70 14.65 -5.30 -12.20
C ILE A 70 15.46 -5.93 -11.09
N ILE A 71 15.71 -7.23 -11.19
CA ILE A 71 16.66 -7.93 -10.34
C ILE A 71 17.83 -8.34 -11.22
N ASP A 72 19.03 -7.89 -10.87
CA ASP A 72 20.28 -8.21 -11.57
C ASP A 72 21.31 -8.70 -10.54
N GLY A 73 21.34 -10.02 -10.33
CA GLY A 73 22.14 -10.66 -9.30
C GLY A 73 21.76 -10.21 -7.89
N ARG A 74 22.67 -9.52 -7.20
CA ARG A 74 22.48 -9.04 -5.82
C ARG A 74 21.52 -7.84 -5.72
N TRP A 75 21.36 -7.06 -6.78
CA TRP A 75 20.65 -5.79 -6.68
C TRP A 75 19.24 -5.92 -7.24
N ALA A 76 18.28 -5.34 -6.52
CA ALA A 76 16.95 -5.06 -7.06
C ALA A 76 16.78 -3.55 -7.25
N TYR A 77 16.15 -3.18 -8.35
CA TYR A 77 15.87 -1.82 -8.73
C TYR A 77 14.39 -1.64 -8.95
N ASN A 78 13.84 -0.51 -8.50
CA ASN A 78 12.45 -0.16 -8.76
C ASN A 78 12.35 1.28 -9.26
N PHE A 79 11.55 1.49 -10.30
CA PHE A 79 11.31 2.81 -10.86
C PHE A 79 9.98 2.86 -11.62
N GLU A 80 9.44 4.06 -11.78
CA GLU A 80 8.30 4.28 -12.66
C GLU A 80 8.76 4.44 -14.11
N LYS A 81 7.94 3.98 -15.05
CA LYS A 81 8.20 4.11 -16.48
C LYS A 81 8.30 5.58 -16.87
N GLY A 82 9.42 5.98 -17.47
CA GLY A 82 9.69 7.37 -17.86
C GLY A 82 10.31 8.24 -16.75
N SER A 83 10.48 7.70 -15.53
CA SER A 83 11.24 8.34 -14.46
C SER A 83 12.73 8.38 -14.79
N SER A 84 13.42 9.44 -14.37
CA SER A 84 14.89 9.50 -14.34
C SER A 84 15.48 8.99 -13.02
N LYS A 85 14.63 8.56 -12.08
CA LYS A 85 14.99 8.12 -10.73
C LYS A 85 14.63 6.66 -10.53
N ALA A 86 15.53 5.92 -9.87
CA ALA A 86 15.31 4.55 -9.45
C ALA A 86 15.74 4.36 -8.00
N SER A 87 15.05 3.49 -7.27
CA SER A 87 15.55 2.96 -6.01
C SER A 87 16.42 1.73 -6.26
N LYS A 88 17.41 1.50 -5.41
CA LYS A 88 18.24 0.30 -5.38
C LYS A 88 18.26 -0.28 -3.97
N ILE A 89 18.07 -1.60 -3.87
CA ILE A 89 18.16 -2.33 -2.61
C ILE A 89 19.00 -3.60 -2.80
N ASP A 90 19.74 -3.98 -1.75
CA ASP A 90 20.40 -5.28 -1.68
C ASP A 90 19.31 -6.36 -1.55
N TYR A 91 19.09 -7.07 -2.65
CA TYR A 91 18.04 -8.07 -2.76
C TYR A 91 18.27 -9.22 -1.78
N GLU A 92 19.52 -9.66 -1.63
CA GLU A 92 19.88 -10.74 -0.71
C GLU A 92 19.53 -10.39 0.73
N GLN A 93 19.88 -9.18 1.16
CA GLN A 93 19.60 -8.71 2.52
C GLN A 93 18.12 -8.46 2.76
N MET A 94 17.44 -7.79 1.84
CA MET A 94 15.98 -7.60 1.88
C MET A 94 15.28 -8.96 2.06
N MET A 95 15.73 -9.96 1.30
CA MET A 95 15.18 -11.31 1.35
C MET A 95 15.44 -12.03 2.67
N LYS A 96 16.64 -11.92 3.23
CA LYS A 96 16.96 -12.49 4.55
C LYS A 96 16.13 -11.85 5.66
N GLN A 97 15.91 -10.54 5.57
CA GLN A 97 15.12 -9.79 6.54
C GLN A 97 13.64 -10.18 6.51
N MET A 98 13.06 -10.32 5.32
CA MET A 98 11.66 -10.73 5.16
C MET A 98 11.41 -12.22 5.49
N SER A 99 12.42 -13.08 5.33
CA SER A 99 12.28 -14.54 5.52
C SER A 99 12.75 -15.07 6.89
N GLY A 100 13.35 -14.22 7.73
CA GLY A 100 13.75 -14.61 9.09
C GLY A 100 14.92 -15.60 9.14
N SER A 101 15.93 -15.42 8.28
CA SER A 101 17.20 -16.15 8.26
C SER A 101 17.14 -17.67 7.97
N LYS A 102 15.98 -18.25 7.63
CA LYS A 102 15.84 -19.72 7.52
C LYS A 102 16.14 -20.35 6.16
N SER A 103 16.43 -19.60 5.10
CA SER A 103 16.60 -20.18 3.75
C SER A 103 18.05 -20.17 3.27
N GLN A 104 18.67 -21.36 3.25
CA GLN A 104 19.96 -21.58 2.59
C GLN A 104 19.83 -22.31 1.24
N GLN A 105 18.64 -22.74 0.82
CA GLN A 105 18.43 -23.34 -0.51
C GLN A 105 17.23 -22.74 -1.27
N PRO A 106 17.40 -22.42 -2.57
CA PRO A 106 16.47 -21.59 -3.34
C PRO A 106 15.33 -22.34 -4.03
N ARG A 107 15.49 -23.63 -4.36
CA ARG A 107 14.42 -24.44 -4.95
C ARG A 107 13.34 -24.77 -3.94
N GLU A 108 13.79 -25.01 -2.71
CA GLU A 108 12.88 -25.20 -1.61
C GLU A 108 12.24 -23.87 -1.21
N PHE A 109 12.73 -22.72 -1.66
CA PHE A 109 12.22 -21.43 -1.23
C PHE A 109 10.79 -21.14 -1.69
N THR A 110 10.35 -21.43 -2.93
CA THR A 110 8.94 -21.16 -3.30
C THR A 110 7.99 -22.10 -2.55
N GLU A 111 8.31 -23.38 -2.45
CA GLU A 111 7.46 -24.35 -1.74
C GLU A 111 7.55 -24.18 -0.21
N GLN A 112 8.73 -23.94 0.36
CA GLN A 112 8.95 -23.63 1.78
C GLN A 112 8.43 -22.26 2.15
N MET A 113 8.42 -21.29 1.23
CA MET A 113 7.80 -20.01 1.46
C MET A 113 6.29 -20.19 1.46
N LEU A 114 5.73 -20.86 0.45
CA LEU A 114 4.31 -21.22 0.46
C LEU A 114 3.97 -21.97 1.75
N ASP A 115 4.76 -22.97 2.15
CA ASP A 115 4.62 -23.73 3.40
C ASP A 115 4.78 -22.84 4.65
N ALA A 116 5.75 -21.92 4.68
CA ALA A 116 5.93 -20.92 5.75
C ALA A 116 4.77 -19.93 5.84
N PHE A 117 4.09 -19.66 4.72
CA PHE A 117 2.84 -18.92 4.68
C PHE A 117 1.61 -19.82 4.96
N GLY A 118 1.80 -21.11 5.23
CA GLY A 118 0.77 -22.11 5.50
C GLY A 118 -0.01 -22.52 4.25
N GLY A 119 0.71 -22.62 3.13
CA GLY A 119 0.25 -23.00 1.82
C GLY A 119 0.04 -24.50 1.71
N GLU A 120 -1.19 -24.90 1.49
CA GLU A 120 -1.58 -26.28 1.29
C GLU A 120 -1.64 -26.60 -0.21
N LYS A 121 -1.03 -27.70 -0.63
CA LYS A 121 -1.18 -28.20 -2.00
C LYS A 121 -2.57 -28.84 -2.16
N ILE A 122 -3.43 -28.21 -2.96
CA ILE A 122 -4.83 -28.63 -3.12
C ILE A 122 -5.12 -29.31 -4.46
N GLY A 123 -4.18 -29.31 -5.41
CA GLY A 123 -4.39 -29.99 -6.69
C GLY A 123 -3.39 -29.65 -7.79
N THR A 124 -3.77 -29.95 -9.03
CA THR A 124 -3.02 -29.56 -10.23
C THR A 124 -3.97 -29.22 -11.36
N GLU A 125 -3.60 -28.25 -12.20
CA GLU A 125 -4.38 -27.84 -13.37
C GLU A 125 -3.45 -27.59 -14.56
N LYS A 126 -3.98 -27.72 -15.79
CA LYS A 126 -3.23 -27.36 -17.00
C LYS A 126 -3.55 -25.94 -17.42
N ILE A 127 -2.55 -25.06 -17.40
CA ILE A 127 -2.63 -23.67 -17.88
C ILE A 127 -1.65 -23.51 -19.04
N LEU A 128 -2.12 -23.05 -20.20
CA LEU A 128 -1.31 -22.95 -21.43
C LEU A 128 -0.51 -24.23 -21.74
N GLY A 129 -1.15 -25.40 -21.55
CA GLY A 129 -0.55 -26.72 -21.77
C GLY A 129 0.40 -27.20 -20.68
N ARG A 130 0.66 -26.41 -19.64
CA ARG A 130 1.61 -26.71 -18.55
C ARG A 130 0.86 -27.16 -17.30
N LYS A 131 1.29 -28.28 -16.72
CA LYS A 131 0.71 -28.82 -15.49
C LYS A 131 1.25 -28.04 -14.28
N ALA A 132 0.47 -27.07 -13.81
CA ALA A 132 0.78 -26.29 -12.61
C ALA A 132 0.22 -26.99 -11.35
N THR A 133 0.94 -26.83 -10.24
CA THR A 133 0.47 -27.24 -8.91
C THR A 133 -0.31 -26.09 -8.28
N ILE A 134 -1.47 -26.39 -7.69
CA ILE A 134 -2.31 -25.41 -7.03
C ILE A 134 -1.99 -25.41 -5.53
N TYR A 135 -1.64 -24.25 -5.01
CA TYR A 135 -1.47 -24.02 -3.58
C TYR A 135 -2.56 -23.07 -3.08
N LYS A 136 -3.08 -23.35 -1.89
CA LYS A 136 -4.01 -22.48 -1.17
C LYS A 136 -3.35 -21.98 0.10
N LEU A 137 -3.26 -20.66 0.27
CA LEU A 137 -2.69 -20.07 1.47
C LEU A 137 -3.83 -19.73 2.43
N ASN A 138 -4.08 -20.63 3.39
CA ASN A 138 -5.22 -20.52 4.30
C ASN A 138 -5.14 -19.33 5.27
N ASN A 139 -4.01 -18.62 5.30
CA ASN A 139 -3.76 -17.55 6.25
C ASN A 139 -3.78 -16.13 5.64
N ILE A 140 -4.03 -16.01 4.33
CA ILE A 140 -4.09 -14.73 3.60
C ILE A 140 -5.37 -14.73 2.75
N GLY A 141 -6.53 -14.83 3.40
CA GLY A 141 -7.84 -14.94 2.71
C GLY A 141 -8.00 -16.22 1.90
N ASP A 142 -8.92 -16.23 0.92
CA ASP A 142 -8.96 -17.31 -0.09
C ASP A 142 -7.95 -16.99 -1.19
N TYR A 143 -6.67 -17.12 -0.87
CA TYR A 143 -5.58 -16.97 -1.83
C TYR A 143 -5.21 -18.32 -2.43
N ARG A 144 -5.24 -18.42 -3.76
CA ARG A 144 -4.85 -19.59 -4.53
C ARG A 144 -3.85 -19.19 -5.60
N VAL A 145 -2.80 -20.00 -5.78
CA VAL A 145 -1.76 -19.77 -6.79
C VAL A 145 -1.42 -21.07 -7.52
N TRP A 146 -1.24 -20.96 -8.84
CA TRP A 146 -0.90 -22.07 -9.72
C TRP A 146 0.55 -21.95 -10.12
N VAL A 147 1.42 -22.79 -9.58
CA VAL A 147 2.87 -22.70 -9.78
C VAL A 147 3.34 -23.80 -10.72
N TYR A 148 4.11 -23.41 -11.74
CA TYR A 148 4.80 -24.29 -12.67
C TYR A 148 6.28 -23.95 -12.68
N LYS A 149 7.15 -24.88 -12.26
CA LYS A 149 8.62 -24.70 -12.29
C LYS A 149 9.10 -23.42 -11.57
N GLY A 150 8.45 -23.07 -10.45
CA GLY A 150 8.72 -21.83 -9.70
C GLY A 150 8.02 -20.57 -10.23
N LEU A 151 7.33 -20.64 -11.38
CA LEU A 151 6.62 -19.51 -11.99
C LEU A 151 5.12 -19.62 -11.71
N ALA A 152 4.50 -18.56 -11.20
CA ALA A 152 3.05 -18.52 -11.10
C ALA A 152 2.43 -18.32 -12.48
N LEU A 153 1.46 -19.16 -12.84
CA LEU A 153 0.69 -19.05 -14.07
C LEU A 153 -0.67 -18.41 -13.84
N LYS A 154 -1.15 -18.46 -12.59
CA LYS A 154 -2.43 -17.90 -12.18
C LYS A 154 -2.38 -17.61 -10.68
N ALA A 155 -3.06 -16.56 -10.26
CA ALA A 155 -3.35 -16.30 -8.86
C ALA A 155 -4.77 -15.74 -8.72
N GLU A 156 -5.44 -16.13 -7.65
CA GLU A 156 -6.74 -15.63 -7.24
C GLU A 156 -6.64 -15.23 -5.77
N MET A 157 -7.08 -14.03 -5.42
CA MET A 157 -7.18 -13.59 -4.05
C MET A 157 -8.55 -12.99 -3.83
N GLN A 158 -9.23 -13.45 -2.78
CA GLN A 158 -10.40 -12.77 -2.26
C GLN A 158 -10.20 -12.47 -0.77
N MET A 159 -10.24 -11.18 -0.45
CA MET A 159 -10.14 -10.67 0.92
C MET A 159 -11.09 -9.48 1.07
N MET A 160 -11.95 -9.48 2.08
CA MET A 160 -12.93 -8.44 2.42
C MET A 160 -12.91 -7.15 1.56
N GLY A 161 -13.75 -7.10 0.52
CA GLY A 161 -13.92 -5.92 -0.35
C GLY A 161 -12.85 -5.72 -1.43
N PHE A 162 -11.86 -6.61 -1.50
CA PHE A 162 -10.79 -6.65 -2.48
C PHE A 162 -10.73 -8.01 -3.17
N SER A 163 -10.73 -7.98 -4.50
CA SER A 163 -10.44 -9.15 -5.33
C SER A 163 -9.25 -8.85 -6.23
N TYR A 164 -8.40 -9.85 -6.39
CA TYR A 164 -7.29 -9.81 -7.32
C TYR A 164 -7.27 -11.11 -8.11
N GLU A 165 -7.18 -10.97 -9.43
CA GLU A 165 -7.01 -12.08 -10.34
C GLU A 165 -5.82 -11.78 -11.23
N MET A 166 -5.02 -12.80 -11.49
CA MET A 166 -3.90 -12.77 -12.42
C MET A 166 -3.92 -14.08 -13.21
N GLN A 167 -3.76 -14.00 -14.52
CA GLN A 167 -3.65 -15.18 -15.37
C GLN A 167 -2.62 -14.95 -16.47
N ALA A 168 -1.74 -15.93 -16.66
CA ALA A 168 -0.81 -15.96 -17.78
C ALA A 168 -1.58 -16.18 -19.09
N VAL A 169 -1.40 -15.26 -20.03
CA VAL A 169 -1.97 -15.31 -21.39
C VAL A 169 -0.94 -15.68 -22.44
N GLU A 170 0.35 -15.50 -22.14
CA GLU A 170 1.45 -15.92 -22.98
C GLU A 170 2.58 -16.48 -22.12
N PHE A 171 3.19 -17.60 -22.55
CA PHE A 171 4.34 -18.18 -21.87
C PHE A 171 5.31 -18.78 -22.90
N LYS A 172 6.53 -18.24 -22.96
CA LYS A 172 7.64 -18.74 -23.78
C LYS A 172 8.79 -19.24 -22.91
N GLU A 173 9.04 -20.55 -22.91
CA GLU A 173 10.20 -21.17 -22.24
C GLU A 173 11.43 -21.09 -23.13
N ASN A 174 12.60 -20.86 -22.51
CA ASN A 174 13.91 -20.81 -23.16
C ASN A 174 13.95 -19.83 -24.35
N ALA A 175 13.21 -18.72 -24.22
CA ALA A 175 13.21 -17.67 -25.23
C ALA A 175 14.54 -16.92 -25.21
N ASN A 176 14.96 -16.42 -26.38
CA ASN A 176 16.04 -15.45 -26.47
C ASN A 176 15.52 -14.08 -26.05
N ILE A 177 15.99 -13.59 -24.91
CA ILE A 177 15.54 -12.32 -24.31
C ILE A 177 16.54 -11.22 -24.67
N ASP A 178 16.02 -10.07 -25.08
CA ASP A 178 16.83 -8.86 -25.22
C ASP A 178 17.36 -8.44 -23.85
N GLN A 179 18.67 -8.56 -23.67
CA GLN A 179 19.37 -8.28 -22.42
C GLN A 179 19.23 -6.81 -21.99
N ALA A 180 18.90 -5.90 -22.90
CA ALA A 180 18.61 -4.51 -22.55
C ALA A 180 17.33 -4.38 -21.69
N LYS A 181 16.38 -5.30 -21.80
CA LYS A 181 15.16 -5.32 -20.96
C LYS A 181 15.44 -5.78 -19.52
N LEU A 182 16.49 -6.57 -19.31
CA LEU A 182 16.86 -7.12 -18.00
C LEU A 182 17.81 -6.21 -17.21
N ARG A 183 18.11 -5.01 -17.72
CA ARG A 183 19.12 -4.11 -17.14
C ARG A 183 18.53 -2.75 -16.86
N LEU A 184 19.06 -2.12 -15.81
CA LEU A 184 18.76 -0.74 -15.48
C LEU A 184 19.12 0.19 -16.67
N PRO A 185 18.19 1.04 -17.14
CA PRO A 185 18.51 2.09 -18.11
C PRO A 185 19.69 2.97 -17.65
N SER A 186 20.57 3.32 -18.59
CA SER A 186 21.71 4.20 -18.32
C SER A 186 21.29 5.62 -17.99
N GLY A 187 21.97 6.25 -17.03
CA GLY A 187 21.79 7.68 -16.71
C GLY A 187 20.69 7.97 -15.69
N MET A 188 20.15 6.96 -15.01
CA MET A 188 19.22 7.17 -13.90
C MET A 188 19.93 7.61 -12.62
N GLU A 189 19.27 8.48 -11.86
CA GLU A 189 19.63 8.85 -10.50
C GLU A 189 19.19 7.72 -9.56
N ILE A 190 20.15 7.12 -8.85
CA ILE A 190 19.90 5.96 -7.99
C ILE A 190 19.84 6.41 -6.53
N ALA A 191 18.71 6.16 -5.88
CA ALA A 191 18.54 6.27 -4.44
C ALA A 191 18.70 4.90 -3.80
N GLU A 192 19.68 4.74 -2.92
CA GLU A 192 19.83 3.49 -2.16
C GLU A 192 18.81 3.43 -1.02
N VAL A 193 18.19 2.27 -0.85
CA VAL A 193 17.27 1.96 0.24
C VAL A 193 17.98 0.95 1.14
N ASP A 194 18.07 1.26 2.44
CA ASP A 194 18.62 0.33 3.41
C ASP A 194 17.60 -0.81 3.62
N PRO A 195 17.99 -2.08 3.48
CA PRO A 195 17.14 -3.20 3.85
C PRO A 195 16.52 -3.06 5.25
N SER A 196 17.21 -2.43 6.22
CA SER A 196 16.68 -2.22 7.57
C SER A 196 15.41 -1.37 7.62
N ASP A 197 15.15 -0.56 6.60
CA ASP A 197 13.94 0.27 6.49
C ASP A 197 12.72 -0.56 6.03
N MET A 198 12.92 -1.81 5.61
CA MET A 198 11.84 -2.74 5.28
C MET A 198 11.31 -3.44 6.54
N PRO A 199 10.03 -3.85 6.58
CA PRO A 199 9.52 -4.65 7.68
C PRO A 199 10.27 -5.99 7.80
N SER A 200 10.66 -6.34 9.02
CA SER A 200 11.22 -7.66 9.34
C SER A 200 10.16 -8.77 9.28
N ALA A 201 10.61 -10.03 9.19
CA ALA A 201 9.73 -11.19 9.25
C ALA A 201 8.83 -11.20 10.50
N GLU A 202 9.35 -10.74 11.65
CA GLU A 202 8.62 -10.68 12.91
C GLU A 202 7.52 -9.61 12.89
N GLU A 203 7.83 -8.42 12.36
CA GLU A 203 6.85 -7.35 12.19
C GLU A 203 5.75 -7.75 11.20
N ILE A 204 6.11 -8.44 10.12
CA ILE A 204 5.14 -9.00 9.17
C ILE A 204 4.22 -10.02 9.86
N GLN A 205 4.77 -10.89 10.72
CA GLN A 205 3.98 -11.86 11.49
C GLN A 205 3.04 -11.17 12.47
N GLN A 206 3.52 -10.19 13.23
CA GLN A 206 2.71 -9.43 14.18
C GLN A 206 1.58 -8.66 13.48
N ALA A 207 1.87 -7.98 12.38
CA ALA A 207 0.88 -7.28 11.57
C ALA A 207 -0.19 -8.25 11.05
N ARG A 208 0.21 -9.47 10.65
CA ARG A 208 -0.70 -10.53 10.22
C ARG A 208 -1.57 -11.06 11.35
N GLU A 209 -1.03 -11.30 12.53
CA GLU A 209 -1.81 -11.74 13.70
C GLU A 209 -2.83 -10.67 14.10
N THR A 210 -2.43 -9.41 14.06
CA THR A 210 -3.34 -8.28 14.32
C THR A 210 -4.45 -8.25 13.28
N MET A 211 -4.14 -8.36 11.98
CA MET A 211 -5.14 -8.44 10.92
C MET A 211 -6.08 -9.65 11.06
N LYS A 212 -5.55 -10.82 11.45
CA LYS A 212 -6.36 -12.01 11.70
C LYS A 212 -7.32 -11.83 12.88
N ASN A 213 -6.87 -11.19 13.94
CA ASN A 213 -7.71 -10.91 15.10
C ASN A 213 -8.81 -9.89 14.75
N LEU A 214 -8.47 -8.84 14.00
CA LEU A 214 -9.43 -7.86 13.48
C LEU A 214 -10.47 -8.51 12.56
N GLN A 215 -10.09 -9.47 11.71
CA GLN A 215 -11.04 -10.20 10.87
C GLN A 215 -12.03 -11.06 11.67
N ASN A 216 -11.63 -11.54 12.84
CA ASN A 216 -12.48 -12.34 13.73
C ASN A 216 -13.21 -11.49 14.79
N ASP A 217 -13.02 -10.17 14.77
CA ASP A 217 -13.68 -9.25 15.69
C ASP A 217 -15.16 -9.08 15.26
N PRO A 218 -16.13 -9.36 16.15
CA PRO A 218 -17.56 -9.21 15.84
C PRO A 218 -17.96 -7.80 15.42
N GLU A 219 -17.32 -6.76 15.99
CA GLU A 219 -17.62 -5.37 15.71
C GLU A 219 -17.11 -4.96 14.32
N MET A 220 -15.91 -5.45 13.94
CA MET A 220 -15.40 -5.28 12.59
C MET A 220 -16.18 -6.10 11.56
N ALA A 221 -16.60 -7.32 11.90
CA ALA A 221 -17.46 -8.13 11.04
C ALA A 221 -18.81 -7.45 10.80
N GLU A 222 -19.40 -6.81 11.82
CA GLU A 222 -20.63 -6.04 11.68
C GLU A 222 -20.42 -4.75 10.87
N ALA A 223 -19.35 -4.00 11.13
CA ALA A 223 -18.98 -2.83 10.33
C ALA A 223 -18.77 -3.19 8.85
N MET A 224 -18.16 -4.34 8.56
CA MET A 224 -17.99 -4.84 7.20
C MET A 224 -19.30 -5.30 6.57
N ARG A 225 -20.22 -5.89 7.34
CA ARG A 225 -21.58 -6.21 6.87
C ARG A 225 -22.33 -4.93 6.47
N GLN A 226 -22.32 -3.92 7.34
CA GLN A 226 -22.94 -2.63 7.07
C GLN A 226 -22.30 -1.94 5.86
N PHE A 227 -20.97 -2.01 5.73
CA PHE A 227 -20.27 -1.46 4.56
C PHE A 227 -20.64 -2.20 3.26
N LYS A 228 -20.77 -3.53 3.29
CA LYS A 228 -21.20 -4.32 2.14
C LYS A 228 -22.65 -4.03 1.75
N GLU A 229 -23.54 -3.83 2.72
CA GLU A 229 -24.90 -3.38 2.48
C GLU A 229 -24.93 -1.99 1.82
N MET A 230 -24.08 -1.09 2.31
CA MET A 230 -23.91 0.26 1.76
C MET A 230 -23.34 0.27 0.32
N GLN A 231 -22.40 -0.63 0.00
CA GLN A 231 -21.89 -0.79 -1.37
C GLN A 231 -22.94 -1.27 -2.36
N ASN A 232 -23.93 -2.04 -1.88
CA ASN A 232 -25.04 -2.51 -2.70
C ASN A 232 -26.22 -1.53 -2.74
N ASP A 233 -26.15 -0.42 -1.98
CA ASP A 233 -27.11 0.67 -2.01
C ASP A 233 -26.65 1.76 -2.99
N PRO A 234 -27.35 1.94 -4.13
CA PRO A 234 -26.99 2.95 -5.14
C PRO A 234 -27.01 4.39 -4.62
N GLU A 235 -27.88 4.72 -3.66
CA GLU A 235 -27.97 6.08 -3.11
C GLU A 235 -26.81 6.35 -2.16
N ALA A 236 -26.45 5.38 -1.31
CA ALA A 236 -25.31 5.50 -0.43
C ALA A 236 -23.99 5.65 -1.21
N MET A 237 -23.82 4.87 -2.30
CA MET A 237 -22.67 5.00 -3.19
C MET A 237 -22.63 6.35 -3.92
N LYS A 238 -23.79 6.90 -4.30
CA LYS A 238 -23.89 8.23 -4.90
C LYS A 238 -23.53 9.33 -3.89
N ALA A 239 -24.01 9.22 -2.65
CA ALA A 239 -23.68 10.16 -1.57
C ALA A 239 -22.19 10.11 -1.22
N MET A 240 -21.59 8.92 -1.15
CA MET A 240 -20.14 8.76 -0.99
C MET A 240 -19.37 9.43 -2.12
N ARG A 241 -19.78 9.24 -3.38
CA ARG A 241 -19.15 9.89 -4.52
C ARG A 241 -19.22 11.41 -4.44
N GLN A 242 -20.36 11.97 -4.05
CA GLN A 242 -20.53 13.42 -3.87
C GLN A 242 -19.66 13.97 -2.72
N MET A 243 -19.56 13.24 -1.62
CA MET A 243 -18.66 13.60 -0.51
C MET A 243 -17.18 13.50 -0.92
N GLN A 244 -16.83 12.53 -1.76
CA GLN A 244 -15.48 12.39 -2.30
C GLN A 244 -15.12 13.51 -3.28
N ASP A 245 -16.03 13.89 -4.17
CA ASP A 245 -15.83 15.02 -5.10
C ASP A 245 -15.62 16.32 -4.31
N PHE A 246 -16.39 16.51 -3.23
CA PHE A 246 -16.24 17.65 -2.33
C PHE A 246 -14.91 17.64 -1.56
N THR A 247 -14.53 16.52 -0.95
CA THR A 247 -13.25 16.41 -0.20
C THR A 247 -12.00 16.41 -1.10
N GLY A 248 -12.17 16.04 -2.37
CA GLY A 248 -11.13 16.14 -3.39
C GLY A 248 -10.96 17.55 -3.95
N SER A 249 -11.91 18.47 -3.68
CA SER A 249 -11.95 19.79 -4.29
C SER A 249 -10.79 20.69 -3.82
N PRO A 250 -10.33 21.61 -4.68
CA PRO A 250 -9.33 22.61 -4.30
C PRO A 250 -9.78 23.42 -3.08
N GLU A 251 -11.06 23.79 -2.99
CA GLU A 251 -11.59 24.58 -1.88
C GLU A 251 -11.53 23.83 -0.55
N TYR A 252 -11.86 22.54 -0.53
CA TYR A 252 -11.75 21.72 0.68
C TYR A 252 -10.29 21.54 1.11
N LYS A 253 -9.39 21.29 0.15
CA LYS A 253 -7.95 21.15 0.42
C LYS A 253 -7.34 22.46 0.97
N GLU A 254 -7.74 23.60 0.43
CA GLU A 254 -7.33 24.92 0.93
C GLU A 254 -7.91 25.22 2.31
N ALA A 255 -9.18 24.91 2.56
CA ALA A 255 -9.82 25.07 3.86
C ALA A 255 -9.13 24.22 4.94
N MET A 256 -8.77 22.97 4.61
CA MET A 256 -8.04 22.09 5.53
C MET A 256 -6.59 22.57 5.76
N LYS A 257 -5.92 23.10 4.74
CA LYS A 257 -4.59 23.70 4.87
C LYS A 257 -4.63 24.96 5.74
N ALA A 258 -5.67 25.79 5.62
CA ALA A 258 -5.90 26.95 6.45
C ALA A 258 -6.21 26.57 7.91
N ALA A 259 -7.01 25.52 8.13
CA ALA A 259 -7.31 24.98 9.45
C ALA A 259 -6.10 24.32 10.14
N ALA A 260 -5.24 23.62 9.39
CA ALA A 260 -4.00 23.06 9.92
C ALA A 260 -2.95 24.16 10.22
N GLY A 261 -2.90 25.20 9.40
CA GLY A 261 -2.05 26.37 9.63
C GLY A 261 -2.46 27.19 10.86
N SER A 262 -3.76 27.31 11.15
CA SER A 262 -4.25 28.03 12.33
C SER A 262 -4.00 27.28 13.64
N GLN A 263 -3.94 25.94 13.63
CA GLN A 263 -3.53 25.14 14.80
C GLN A 263 -2.03 25.25 15.13
N GLN A 264 -1.15 25.44 14.13
CA GLN A 264 0.27 25.71 14.40
C GLN A 264 0.51 27.11 15.01
N VAL A 265 -0.29 28.11 14.64
CA VAL A 265 -0.20 29.47 15.21
C VAL A 265 -0.72 29.51 16.65
N GLN A 266 -1.75 28.72 17.00
CA GLN A 266 -2.23 28.62 18.38
C GLN A 266 -1.23 27.88 19.31
N ASN A 267 -0.49 26.90 18.79
CA ASN A 267 0.53 26.19 19.57
C ASN A 267 1.87 26.95 19.67
N ALA A 268 2.16 27.87 18.74
CA ALA A 268 3.35 28.72 18.79
C ALA A 268 3.19 29.97 19.68
N ALA A 269 1.95 30.37 20.00
CA ALA A 269 1.66 31.50 20.89
C ALA A 269 1.47 31.12 22.37
N GLY A 270 1.65 29.84 22.72
CA GLY A 270 1.40 29.31 24.06
C GLY A 270 2.66 28.86 24.79
N ASN A 271 3.67 29.72 24.93
CA ASN A 271 4.71 29.48 25.95
C ASN A 271 5.54 30.72 26.32
N GLU A 272 4.91 31.86 26.60
CA GLU A 272 5.52 32.88 27.47
C GLU A 272 4.43 33.45 28.38
N MET A 273 4.61 33.32 29.70
CA MET A 273 3.95 34.20 30.65
C MET A 273 4.78 35.49 30.73
N PRO A 274 4.23 36.66 30.39
CA PRO A 274 4.60 37.88 31.05
C PRO A 274 3.52 38.26 32.06
N GLY A 275 4.00 38.75 33.20
CA GLY A 275 3.17 39.28 34.27
C GLY A 275 2.41 40.54 33.86
N GLU A 276 1.72 41.03 34.88
CA GLU A 276 0.88 42.22 34.97
C GLU A 276 1.30 43.41 34.08
N ASP A 277 0.26 44.15 33.68
CA ASP A 277 0.25 45.45 32.99
C ASP A 277 0.64 45.47 31.50
N LEU A 278 -0.38 45.55 30.64
CA LEU A 278 -0.65 46.74 29.83
C LEU A 278 -1.96 46.55 29.05
N VAL A 279 -2.90 47.47 29.28
CA VAL A 279 -4.12 47.64 28.51
C VAL A 279 -3.76 48.38 27.22
N GLU A 280 -3.89 47.74 26.07
CA GLU A 280 -4.04 48.45 24.79
C GLU A 280 -5.34 48.02 24.10
N GLU A 281 -6.20 49.02 23.86
CA GLU A 281 -7.44 48.92 23.11
C GLU A 281 -7.17 48.49 21.66
N VAL A 282 -7.89 47.48 21.18
CA VAL A 282 -8.11 47.31 19.74
C VAL A 282 -9.62 47.38 19.47
N GLY A 283 -10.09 48.60 19.20
CA GLY A 283 -11.46 48.85 18.74
C GLY A 283 -11.60 48.57 17.25
N GLY A 284 -12.38 47.55 16.88
CA GLY A 284 -12.80 47.31 15.50
C GLY A 284 -14.06 48.12 15.15
N ILE A 285 -14.05 48.80 14.00
CA ILE A 285 -15.22 49.49 13.44
C ILE A 285 -16.06 48.49 12.64
N ILE A 286 -17.32 48.28 13.03
CA ILE A 286 -18.31 47.57 12.21
C ILE A 286 -19.10 48.63 11.42
N LYS A 287 -19.20 48.43 10.10
CA LYS A 287 -20.02 49.25 9.21
C LYS A 287 -21.35 48.56 8.95
N ASP A 288 -22.44 49.33 8.88
CA ASP A 288 -23.76 48.79 8.54
C ASP A 288 -23.95 48.59 7.03
N GLU A 289 -25.11 48.07 6.68
CA GLU A 289 -25.53 47.66 5.33
C GLU A 289 -25.66 48.83 4.32
N THR A 290 -25.48 50.07 4.79
CA THR A 290 -25.40 51.28 3.95
C THR A 290 -23.99 51.89 3.91
N GLY A 291 -23.02 51.27 4.59
CA GLY A 291 -21.61 51.65 4.56
C GLY A 291 -21.19 52.70 5.61
N ASN A 292 -22.07 53.05 6.56
CA ASN A 292 -21.73 53.99 7.64
C ASN A 292 -21.21 53.27 8.88
N ALA A 293 -20.25 53.89 9.58
CA ALA A 293 -19.60 53.33 10.77
C ALA A 293 -20.48 53.47 12.01
N VAL A 294 -20.76 52.36 12.72
CA VAL A 294 -21.50 52.36 13.98
C VAL A 294 -20.56 51.88 15.10
N LYS A 295 -20.47 52.67 16.18
CA LYS A 295 -19.65 52.36 17.36
C LYS A 295 -20.47 51.48 18.31
N SER A 296 -20.27 50.17 18.30
CA SER A 296 -20.93 49.26 19.27
C SER A 296 -20.07 49.07 20.51
N THR A 297 -20.52 49.60 21.65
CA THR A 297 -19.97 49.27 22.98
C THR A 297 -20.77 48.09 23.54
N ILE A 298 -20.21 46.88 23.55
CA ILE A 298 -20.78 45.78 24.35
C ILE A 298 -20.11 45.81 25.72
N ARG A 299 -20.81 46.40 26.71
CA ARG A 299 -20.58 46.18 28.14
C ARG A 299 -21.53 45.08 28.61
N ASP A 300 -20.98 44.19 29.43
CA ASP A 300 -21.64 43.32 30.40
C ASP A 300 -22.74 42.36 29.88
N THR A 301 -22.41 41.06 29.81
CA THR A 301 -23.07 40.01 30.63
C THR A 301 -22.28 38.71 30.47
N THR A 302 -21.21 38.53 31.24
CA THR A 302 -20.67 37.19 31.54
C THR A 302 -20.08 37.20 32.94
N ARG A 303 -20.97 37.33 33.93
CA ARG A 303 -20.67 37.04 35.32
C ARG A 303 -21.93 36.45 35.95
N ASP A 304 -22.23 35.23 35.52
CA ASP A 304 -23.00 34.18 36.20
C ASP A 304 -23.16 33.04 35.18
N VAL A 305 -23.19 31.78 35.63
CA VAL A 305 -23.37 30.53 34.85
C VAL A 305 -22.11 29.71 34.48
N ILE A 306 -20.88 30.10 34.87
CA ILE A 306 -19.74 29.13 34.90
C ILE A 306 -19.08 29.15 36.28
N GLY A 307 -19.88 28.74 37.27
CA GLY A 307 -19.48 28.56 38.66
C GLY A 307 -20.33 27.46 39.26
N GLY A 308 -20.17 26.22 38.79
CA GLY A 308 -20.87 25.08 39.39
C GLY A 308 -20.94 23.88 38.45
N GLY A 309 -20.17 22.84 38.77
CA GLY A 309 -20.41 21.50 38.24
C GLY A 309 -19.37 20.99 37.26
N LEU A 310 -18.11 20.84 37.70
CA LEU A 310 -17.18 19.80 37.19
C LEU A 310 -16.10 19.56 38.26
N ARG A 311 -16.54 19.12 39.44
CA ARG A 311 -15.71 18.45 40.45
C ARG A 311 -16.54 17.31 41.03
N SER A 312 -16.58 16.15 40.36
CA SER A 312 -16.92 14.87 40.99
C SER A 312 -16.84 13.64 40.06
N ILE A 313 -15.79 13.42 39.26
CA ILE A 313 -15.62 12.06 38.65
C ILE A 313 -14.15 11.61 38.48
N PHE A 314 -13.25 12.10 39.33
CA PHE A 314 -11.97 11.39 39.57
C PHE A 314 -11.68 11.44 41.08
N GLY A 315 -11.96 10.32 41.76
CA GLY A 315 -11.67 10.11 43.17
C GLY A 315 -12.60 9.08 43.83
N ASN A 316 -12.13 7.82 43.85
CA ASN A 316 -12.71 6.58 44.39
C ASN A 316 -13.76 5.85 43.54
#